data_AF-A0AA87W3E4-F1
#
_entry.id   AF-A0AA87W3E4-F1
#
_cell.length_a   1.000
_cell.length_b   1.000
_cell.length_c   1.000
_cell.angle_alpha   90.00
_cell.angle_beta   90.00
_cell.angle_gamma   90.00
#
_symmetry.space_group_name_H-M   'P 1'
#
loop_
_entity.id
_entity.type
_entity.pdbx_description
1 polymer ?
#
loop_
_entity_poly.entity_id
_entity_poly.type
_entity_poly.pdbx_seq_one_letter_code
_entity_poly.pdbx_strand_id
1 'polypeptide(L)'
;MTKTKRTARAETGGAADVPEPLVCAPKRARGRPQKTAEPGLPERWERDDVVQAVQEVLDALEAPPIDPEARIALQRYYVRCEMLRKVDKRYSEDGRSRITLLVRTIIESEGNENALVEPVLVAVNSVLRPGWTGKGLAFIEAFDGFPFVTTLETMRGLNLFKEENLGQYLGMVLHNRLLSLLGPPEALSAEKPKRKPARPLRRAA
;
A
#
# COMPACT_ATOMS: atom_id res chain seq x y z
N MET A 1 7.61 -99.76 20.67
CA MET A 1 6.24 -99.50 21.15
C MET A 1 6.00 -97.98 21.07
N THR A 2 5.43 -97.48 19.97
CA THR A 2 4.05 -96.94 19.85
C THR A 2 3.84 -95.68 20.71
N LYS A 3 3.49 -94.48 20.21
CA LYS A 3 2.43 -94.12 19.24
C LYS A 3 2.58 -92.66 18.76
N THR A 4 2.10 -92.42 17.54
CA THR A 4 1.90 -91.17 16.80
C THR A 4 0.56 -90.47 17.14
N LYS A 5 0.48 -89.12 17.09
CA LYS A 5 -0.64 -88.28 16.60
C LYS A 5 -0.25 -86.79 16.76
N ARG A 6 -0.14 -85.88 15.77
CA ARG A 6 -0.95 -85.49 14.59
C ARG A 6 -2.18 -84.63 14.93
N THR A 7 -2.11 -83.34 14.61
CA THR A 7 -3.20 -82.38 14.31
C THR A 7 -2.54 -81.19 13.57
N ALA A 8 -2.71 -80.93 12.27
CA ALA A 8 -3.89 -80.65 11.42
C ALA A 8 -4.28 -79.15 11.36
N ARG A 9 -3.83 -78.51 10.26
CA ARG A 9 -4.54 -77.67 9.26
C ARG A 9 -5.96 -77.15 9.57
N ALA A 10 -6.19 -75.85 9.35
CA ALA A 10 -7.35 -75.20 8.68
C ALA A 10 -7.14 -73.66 8.77
N GLU A 11 -6.97 -72.91 7.68
CA GLU A 11 -7.98 -72.43 6.70
C GLU A 11 -8.79 -71.18 7.14
N THR A 12 -8.63 -70.12 6.32
CA THR A 12 -9.64 -69.14 5.85
C THR A 12 -10.31 -68.15 6.80
N GLY A 13 -10.30 -66.89 6.35
CA GLY A 13 -11.18 -65.80 6.77
C GLY A 13 -10.36 -64.52 6.99
N GLY A 14 -10.58 -63.39 6.33
CA GLY A 14 -11.50 -62.99 5.28
C GLY A 14 -11.02 -61.61 4.84
N ALA A 15 -11.07 -61.34 3.54
CA ALA A 15 -10.81 -60.01 3.00
C ALA A 15 -11.90 -59.05 3.48
N ALA A 16 -11.57 -58.20 4.45
CA ALA A 16 -12.33 -57.01 4.75
C ALA A 16 -11.65 -55.83 4.04
N ASP A 17 -12.31 -55.44 2.96
CA ASP A 17 -12.11 -54.24 2.16
C ASP A 17 -12.09 -53.00 3.06
N VAL A 18 -10.93 -52.36 3.20
CA VAL A 18 -10.80 -51.03 3.81
C VAL A 18 -10.49 -50.07 2.67
N PRO A 19 -11.38 -49.13 2.32
CA PRO A 19 -11.08 -48.18 1.27
C PRO A 19 -9.96 -47.25 1.74
N GLU A 20 -8.86 -47.22 0.98
CA GLU A 20 -7.79 -46.23 1.14
C GLU A 20 -8.38 -44.81 1.15
N PRO A 21 -7.93 -43.91 2.03
CA PRO A 21 -8.30 -42.51 1.92
C PRO A 21 -7.69 -41.96 0.62
N LEU A 22 -8.54 -41.47 -0.27
CA LEU A 22 -8.16 -40.72 -1.46
C LEU A 22 -7.20 -39.59 -1.07
N VAL A 23 -5.91 -39.81 -1.29
CA VAL A 23 -4.88 -38.77 -1.22
C VAL A 23 -5.18 -37.79 -2.35
N CYS A 24 -5.77 -36.64 -2.02
CA CYS A 24 -5.89 -35.52 -2.95
C CYS A 24 -4.49 -35.14 -3.44
N ALA A 25 -4.17 -35.44 -4.69
CA ALA A 25 -2.96 -34.97 -5.34
C ALA A 25 -2.87 -33.45 -5.21
N PRO A 26 -1.70 -32.87 -4.84
CA PRO A 26 -1.56 -31.44 -4.76
C PRO A 26 -1.77 -30.85 -6.15
N LYS A 27 -2.85 -30.06 -6.30
CA LYS A 27 -3.06 -29.24 -7.50
C LYS A 27 -1.83 -28.37 -7.66
N ARG A 28 -1.01 -28.66 -8.66
CA ARG A 28 0.10 -27.79 -9.07
C ARG A 28 -0.51 -26.41 -9.31
N ALA A 29 -0.17 -25.45 -8.45
CA ALA A 29 -0.43 -24.06 -8.73
C ALA A 29 0.24 -23.77 -10.07
N ARG A 30 -0.55 -23.52 -11.12
CA ARG A 30 -0.04 -22.96 -12.36
C ARG A 30 0.42 -21.55 -12.04
N GLY A 31 1.63 -21.44 -11.50
CA GLY A 31 2.34 -20.18 -11.35
C GLY A 31 2.42 -19.53 -12.72
N ARG A 32 2.08 -18.24 -12.77
CA ARG A 32 2.37 -17.39 -13.93
C ARG A 32 3.85 -17.57 -14.26
N PRO A 33 4.23 -17.87 -15.53
CA PRO A 33 5.64 -17.98 -15.88
C PRO A 33 6.34 -16.68 -15.47
N GLN A 34 7.44 -16.80 -14.71
CA GLN A 34 8.31 -15.67 -14.42
C GLN A 34 8.76 -15.12 -15.77
N LYS A 35 8.36 -13.88 -16.05
CA LYS A 35 8.77 -13.18 -17.25
C LYS A 35 10.28 -13.04 -17.17
N THR A 36 11.00 -13.73 -18.05
CA THR A 36 12.42 -13.53 -18.29
C THR A 36 12.65 -12.03 -18.50
N ALA A 37 13.51 -11.42 -17.68
CA ALA A 37 13.85 -10.02 -17.80
C ALA A 37 14.66 -9.84 -19.10
N GLU A 38 13.97 -9.49 -20.19
CA GLU A 38 14.62 -8.90 -21.36
C GLU A 38 15.36 -7.62 -20.94
N PRO A 39 16.46 -7.22 -21.61
CA PRO A 39 17.18 -5.99 -21.31
C PRO A 39 16.19 -4.84 -21.16
N GLY A 40 16.08 -4.39 -19.92
CA GLY A 40 14.85 -3.88 -19.36
C GLY A 40 14.53 -2.50 -19.89
N LEU A 41 13.33 -2.34 -20.45
CA LEU A 41 12.71 -1.02 -20.50
C LEU A 41 12.78 -0.42 -19.08
N PRO A 42 13.15 0.87 -18.95
CA PRO A 42 13.21 1.52 -17.65
C PRO A 42 11.89 1.32 -16.92
N GLU A 43 11.96 1.13 -15.62
CA GLU A 43 10.75 1.00 -14.82
C GLU A 43 9.87 2.23 -15.00
N ARG A 44 8.56 2.10 -14.81
CA ARG A 44 7.62 3.19 -15.14
C ARG A 44 7.94 4.50 -14.42
N TRP A 45 8.53 4.41 -13.23
CA TRP A 45 8.93 5.53 -12.39
C TRP A 45 10.31 6.11 -12.72
N GLU A 46 11.10 5.44 -13.57
CA GLU A 46 12.44 5.87 -14.01
C GLU A 46 12.41 6.65 -15.33
N ARG A 47 11.23 6.80 -15.94
CA ARG A 47 11.10 7.54 -17.20
C ARG A 47 11.45 9.01 -17.01
N ASP A 48 12.14 9.59 -18.00
CA ASP A 48 12.61 10.99 -17.96
C ASP A 48 11.48 12.00 -17.66
N ASP A 49 10.28 11.80 -18.21
CA ASP A 49 9.12 12.67 -17.95
C ASP A 49 8.68 12.65 -16.49
N VAL A 50 8.80 11.49 -15.82
CA VAL A 50 8.49 11.34 -14.39
C VAL A 50 9.59 11.94 -13.54
N VAL A 51 10.86 11.65 -13.87
CA VAL A 51 12.03 12.20 -13.16
C VAL A 51 11.99 13.72 -13.18
N GLN A 52 11.78 14.31 -14.36
CA GLN A 52 11.68 15.75 -14.56
C GLN A 52 10.49 16.33 -13.78
N ALA A 53 9.31 15.71 -13.85
CA ALA A 53 8.13 16.22 -13.15
C ALA A 53 8.28 16.21 -11.61
N VAL A 54 8.96 15.20 -11.05
CA VAL A 54 9.26 15.17 -9.61
C VAL A 54 10.30 16.23 -9.26
N GLN A 55 11.35 16.39 -10.07
CA GLN A 55 12.38 17.42 -9.83
C GLN A 55 11.79 18.83 -9.86
N GLU A 56 10.92 19.13 -10.84
CA GLU A 56 10.23 20.43 -10.91
C GLU A 56 9.42 20.74 -9.66
N VAL A 57 8.78 19.74 -9.04
CA VAL A 57 8.06 19.96 -7.77
C VAL A 57 9.02 20.19 -6.62
N LEU A 58 10.11 19.44 -6.54
CA LEU A 58 11.12 19.63 -5.49
C LEU A 58 11.77 21.01 -5.60
N ASP A 59 12.11 21.46 -6.81
CA ASP A 59 12.68 22.77 -7.08
C ASP A 59 11.69 23.90 -6.74
N ALA A 60 10.42 23.75 -7.14
CA ALA A 60 9.39 24.74 -6.86
C ALA A 60 9.07 24.90 -5.37
N LEU A 61 9.34 23.85 -4.57
CA LEU A 61 9.18 23.86 -3.12
C LEU A 61 10.48 24.19 -2.38
N GLU A 62 11.57 24.48 -3.10
CA GLU A 62 12.90 24.69 -2.52
C GLU A 62 13.29 23.54 -1.56
N ALA A 63 12.89 22.32 -1.90
CA ALA A 63 13.08 21.17 -1.02
C ALA A 63 14.58 20.87 -0.83
N PRO A 64 15.01 20.50 0.39
CA PRO A 64 16.40 20.11 0.61
C PRO A 64 16.76 18.89 -0.24
N PRO A 65 18.07 18.64 -0.45
CA PRO A 65 18.52 17.43 -1.13
C PRO A 65 17.98 16.16 -0.46
N ILE A 66 17.34 15.30 -1.25
CA ILE A 66 16.77 14.03 -0.78
C ILE A 66 17.60 12.84 -1.26
N ASP A 67 17.56 11.75 -0.51
CA ASP A 67 18.22 10.50 -0.87
C ASP A 67 17.56 9.81 -2.10
N PRO A 68 18.30 8.91 -2.79
CA PRO A 68 17.77 8.20 -3.96
C PRO A 68 16.49 7.40 -3.66
N GLU A 69 16.38 6.78 -2.49
CA GLU A 69 15.23 5.98 -2.09
C GLU A 69 13.97 6.84 -1.91
N ALA A 70 14.11 7.99 -1.25
CA ALA A 70 13.06 8.99 -1.10
C ALA A 70 12.60 9.52 -2.46
N ARG A 71 13.54 9.78 -3.36
CA ARG A 71 13.23 10.19 -4.74
C ARG A 71 12.43 9.12 -5.49
N ILE A 72 12.85 7.85 -5.41
CA ILE A 72 12.13 6.72 -6.02
C ILE A 72 10.72 6.60 -5.45
N ALA A 73 10.54 6.81 -4.14
CA ALA A 73 9.22 6.81 -3.51
C ALA A 73 8.30 7.88 -4.10
N LEU A 74 8.78 9.12 -4.24
CA LEU A 74 8.02 10.21 -4.87
C LEU A 74 7.62 9.88 -6.33
N GLN A 75 8.55 9.34 -7.11
CA GLN A 75 8.29 8.93 -8.50
C GLN A 75 7.23 7.82 -8.56
N ARG A 76 7.28 6.84 -7.65
CA ARG A 76 6.26 5.78 -7.54
C ARG A 76 4.89 6.35 -7.21
N TYR A 77 4.80 7.32 -6.30
CA TYR A 77 3.54 7.97 -5.96
C TYR A 77 2.97 8.79 -7.12
N TYR A 78 3.82 9.57 -7.80
CA TYR A 78 3.45 10.30 -9.00
C TYR A 78 2.83 9.36 -10.06
N VAL A 79 3.55 8.29 -10.41
CA VAL A 79 3.09 7.31 -11.41
C VAL A 79 1.80 6.64 -10.96
N ARG A 80 1.68 6.29 -9.68
CA ARG A 80 0.48 5.64 -9.15
C ARG A 80 -0.75 6.53 -9.28
N CYS A 81 -0.65 7.83 -8.97
CA CYS A 81 -1.76 8.77 -9.13
C CYS A 81 -2.15 8.92 -10.61
N GLU A 82 -1.19 9.09 -11.51
CA GLU A 82 -1.48 9.18 -12.95
C GLU A 82 -2.10 7.90 -13.51
N MET A 83 -1.72 6.74 -13.00
CA MET A 83 -2.35 5.47 -13.36
C MET A 83 -3.78 5.37 -12.84
N LEU A 84 -4.03 5.72 -11.56
CA LEU A 84 -5.36 5.66 -10.97
C LEU A 84 -6.32 6.62 -11.69
N ARG A 85 -5.86 7.81 -12.06
CA ARG A 85 -6.63 8.79 -12.84
C ARG A 85 -7.06 8.27 -14.21
N LYS A 86 -6.23 7.43 -14.86
CA LYS A 86 -6.56 6.78 -16.14
C LYS A 86 -7.59 5.67 -16.00
N VAL A 87 -7.62 4.99 -14.85
CA VAL A 87 -8.49 3.83 -14.61
C VAL A 87 -9.85 4.26 -14.02
N ASP A 88 -9.87 5.17 -13.06
CA ASP A 88 -11.10 5.68 -12.44
C ASP A 88 -11.21 7.20 -12.65
N LYS A 89 -12.19 7.62 -13.47
CA LYS A 89 -12.46 9.04 -13.74
C LYS A 89 -12.93 9.82 -12.51
N ARG A 90 -13.30 9.15 -11.41
CA ARG A 90 -13.64 9.77 -10.13
C ARG A 90 -12.39 10.10 -9.31
N TYR A 91 -11.24 9.51 -9.65
CA TYR A 91 -9.97 9.87 -9.03
C TYR A 91 -9.51 11.20 -9.59
N SER A 92 -9.68 12.27 -8.82
CA SER A 92 -9.42 13.66 -9.24
C SER A 92 -8.02 14.15 -8.91
N GLU A 93 -7.27 13.43 -8.09
CA GLU A 93 -5.93 13.81 -7.64
C GLU A 93 -4.90 13.51 -8.75
N ASP A 94 -4.12 14.51 -9.15
CA ASP A 94 -3.03 14.34 -10.10
C ASP A 94 -1.72 14.02 -9.38
N GLY A 95 -0.76 13.46 -10.12
CA GLY A 95 0.53 13.07 -9.54
C GLY A 95 1.28 14.25 -8.92
N ARG A 96 1.21 15.44 -9.55
CA ARG A 96 1.87 16.66 -9.05
C ARG A 96 1.26 17.14 -7.73
N SER A 97 -0.05 17.34 -7.65
CA SER A 97 -0.67 17.81 -6.40
C SER A 97 -0.46 16.83 -5.27
N ARG A 98 -0.44 15.51 -5.55
CA ARG A 98 -0.14 14.49 -4.54
C ARG A 98 1.23 14.70 -3.92
N ILE A 99 2.28 14.74 -4.74
CA ILE A 99 3.66 14.88 -4.23
C ILE A 99 3.90 16.26 -3.64
N THR A 100 3.29 17.31 -4.19
CA THR A 100 3.35 18.66 -3.62
C THR A 100 2.78 18.68 -2.21
N LEU A 101 1.58 18.13 -2.00
CA LEU A 101 0.98 18.10 -0.65
C LEU A 101 1.83 17.27 0.32
N LEU A 102 2.34 16.12 -0.13
CA LEU A 102 3.22 15.25 0.67
C LEU A 102 4.47 15.99 1.14
N VAL A 103 5.21 16.61 0.21
CA VAL A 103 6.45 17.32 0.52
C VAL A 103 6.18 18.53 1.40
N ARG A 104 5.17 19.36 1.06
CA ARG A 104 4.76 20.52 1.86
C ARG A 104 4.42 20.15 3.29
N THR A 105 3.68 19.05 3.49
CA THR A 105 3.32 18.57 4.83
C THR A 105 4.55 18.27 5.69
N ILE A 106 5.65 17.84 5.09
CA ILE A 106 6.88 17.52 5.82
C ILE A 106 7.70 18.80 6.05
N ILE A 107 7.99 19.57 4.99
CA ILE A 107 8.91 20.72 5.08
C ILE A 107 8.29 21.96 5.73
N GLU A 108 6.97 22.15 5.64
CA GLU A 108 6.28 23.29 6.25
C GLU A 108 5.89 23.00 7.71
N SER A 109 5.99 21.74 8.16
CA SER A 109 5.76 21.39 9.56
C SER A 109 6.96 21.73 10.43
N GLU A 110 6.71 22.34 11.59
CA GLU A 110 7.79 22.84 12.46
C GLU A 110 8.66 21.70 13.03
N GLY A 111 9.98 21.82 12.86
CA GLY A 111 11.00 20.90 13.40
C GLY A 111 11.30 19.66 12.54
N ASN A 112 10.92 19.68 11.26
CA ASN A 112 11.01 18.54 10.34
C ASN A 112 11.83 18.80 9.07
N GLU A 113 12.75 19.78 9.11
CA GLU A 113 13.52 20.26 7.96
C GLU A 113 14.35 19.14 7.29
N ASN A 114 14.79 18.15 8.07
CA ASN A 114 15.59 17.01 7.60
C ASN A 114 14.79 15.69 7.51
N ALA A 115 13.45 15.76 7.53
CA ALA A 115 12.59 14.58 7.58
C ALA A 115 12.19 14.03 6.20
N LEU A 116 12.70 14.58 5.09
CA LEU A 116 12.43 14.09 3.73
C LEU A 116 13.24 12.83 3.38
N VAL A 117 12.96 11.74 4.11
CA VAL A 117 13.52 10.41 3.89
C VAL A 117 12.42 9.40 3.56
N GLU A 118 12.77 8.29 2.91
CA GLU A 118 11.78 7.31 2.41
C GLU A 118 10.76 6.83 3.45
N PRO A 119 11.15 6.44 4.69
CA PRO A 119 10.17 5.97 5.68
C PRO A 119 9.14 7.04 6.08
N VAL A 120 9.56 8.31 6.13
CA VAL A 120 8.66 9.43 6.43
C VAL A 120 7.70 9.66 5.27
N LEU A 121 8.20 9.65 4.04
CA LEU A 121 7.36 9.79 2.85
C LEU A 121 6.29 8.70 2.78
N VAL A 122 6.66 7.45 3.07
CA VAL A 122 5.71 6.33 3.17
C VAL A 122 4.66 6.57 4.25
N ALA A 123 5.11 6.98 5.44
CA ALA A 123 4.24 7.21 6.57
C ALA A 123 3.23 8.33 6.31
N VAL A 124 3.70 9.51 5.87
CA VAL A 124 2.84 10.66 5.59
C VAL A 124 1.90 10.37 4.42
N ASN A 125 2.39 9.74 3.34
CA ASN A 125 1.53 9.38 2.21
C ASN A 125 0.39 8.42 2.61
N SER A 126 0.60 7.55 3.61
CA SER A 126 -0.44 6.62 4.11
C SER A 126 -1.62 7.33 4.80
N VAL A 127 -1.40 8.57 5.25
CA VAL A 127 -2.40 9.38 5.95
C VAL A 127 -2.94 10.55 5.12
N LEU A 128 -2.48 10.74 3.87
CA LEU A 128 -3.04 11.71 2.92
C LEU A 128 -4.42 11.25 2.40
N ARG A 129 -5.42 11.33 3.28
CA ARG A 129 -6.83 10.98 3.02
C ARG A 129 -7.65 12.24 2.81
N PRO A 130 -8.55 12.30 1.81
CA PRO A 130 -9.37 13.48 1.52
C PRO A 130 -10.10 14.08 2.73
N GLY A 131 -10.58 13.26 3.66
CA GLY A 131 -11.25 13.73 4.88
C GLY A 131 -10.36 14.49 5.87
N TRP A 132 -9.05 14.25 5.84
CA TRP A 132 -8.07 15.01 6.60
C TRP A 132 -7.44 16.11 5.76
N THR A 133 -6.99 15.81 4.54
CA THR A 133 -6.35 16.81 3.67
C THR A 133 -7.28 17.96 3.29
N GLY A 134 -8.60 17.71 3.24
CA GLY A 134 -9.62 18.75 3.04
C GLY A 134 -9.72 19.78 4.17
N LYS A 135 -9.05 19.56 5.32
CA LYS A 135 -8.98 20.53 6.42
C LYS A 135 -7.92 21.63 6.20
N GLY A 136 -7.19 21.58 5.08
CA GLY A 136 -6.25 22.63 4.70
C GLY A 136 -5.09 22.75 5.68
N LEU A 137 -4.81 23.98 6.14
CA LEU A 137 -3.66 24.26 7.01
C LEU A 137 -3.69 23.45 8.31
N ALA A 138 -4.87 23.23 8.91
CA ALA A 138 -5.01 22.42 10.11
C ALA A 138 -4.52 20.96 9.94
N PHE A 139 -4.49 20.44 8.70
CA PHE A 139 -3.89 19.15 8.43
C PHE A 139 -2.36 19.20 8.54
N ILE A 140 -1.73 20.24 7.99
CA ILE A 140 -0.27 20.43 8.05
C ILE A 140 0.16 20.69 9.49
N GLU A 141 -0.53 21.59 10.20
CA GLU A 141 -0.26 21.93 11.60
C GLU A 141 -0.38 20.72 12.55
N ALA A 142 -1.16 19.69 12.18
CA ALA A 142 -1.26 18.48 12.97
C ALA A 142 0.07 17.70 13.05
N PHE A 143 1.02 17.97 12.15
CA PHE A 143 2.36 17.41 12.14
C PHE A 143 3.38 18.26 12.92
N ASP A 144 3.03 19.49 13.34
CA ASP A 144 3.93 20.37 14.07
C ASP A 144 4.43 19.73 15.36
N GLY A 145 5.74 19.81 15.57
CA GLY A 145 6.40 19.23 16.74
C GLY A 145 6.35 17.71 16.81
N PHE A 146 5.91 17.00 15.76
CA PHE A 146 6.10 15.54 15.68
C PHE A 146 7.55 15.25 15.25
N PRO A 147 8.39 14.62 16.10
CA PRO A 147 9.82 14.49 15.82
C PRO A 147 10.10 13.30 14.91
N PHE A 148 9.94 13.45 13.59
CA PHE A 148 10.08 12.33 12.63
C PHE A 148 11.42 11.60 12.77
N VAL A 149 12.52 12.34 12.75
CA VAL A 149 13.88 11.77 12.78
C VAL A 149 14.14 11.02 14.07
N THR A 150 13.90 11.65 15.23
CA THR A 150 14.08 11.01 16.54
C THR A 150 13.16 9.80 16.72
N THR A 151 11.95 9.84 16.18
CA THR A 151 11.02 8.70 16.20
C THR A 151 11.60 7.53 15.40
N LEU A 152 12.12 7.78 14.19
CA LEU A 152 12.76 6.74 13.38
C LEU A 152 14.01 6.17 14.05
N GLU A 153 14.87 7.01 14.62
CA GLU A 153 16.05 6.57 15.36
C GLU A 153 15.68 5.70 16.56
N THR A 154 14.64 6.09 17.30
CA THR A 154 14.11 5.30 18.41
C THR A 154 13.61 3.94 17.92
N MET A 155 12.85 3.90 16.82
CA MET A 155 12.37 2.64 16.24
C MET A 155 13.54 1.74 15.81
N ARG A 156 14.57 2.29 15.15
CA ARG A 156 15.78 1.54 14.79
C ARG A 156 16.50 0.99 16.03
N GLY A 157 16.65 1.81 17.07
CA GLY A 157 17.32 1.43 18.31
C GLY A 157 16.64 0.30 19.08
N LEU A 158 15.33 0.12 18.91
CA LEU A 158 14.59 -0.97 19.55
C LEU A 158 14.92 -2.35 18.94
N ASN A 159 15.51 -2.43 17.75
CA ASN A 159 15.82 -3.69 17.05
C ASN A 159 14.60 -4.63 16.86
N LEU A 160 13.38 -4.08 16.91
CA LEU A 160 12.12 -4.83 16.71
C LEU A 160 11.55 -4.64 15.30
N PHE A 161 12.00 -3.62 14.58
CA PHE A 161 11.46 -3.21 13.29
C PHE A 161 12.49 -3.46 12.19
N LYS A 162 12.04 -4.03 11.07
CA LYS A 162 12.84 -4.08 9.85
C LYS A 162 12.82 -2.71 9.18
N GLU A 163 13.93 -2.31 8.58
CA GLU A 163 14.07 -1.02 7.89
C GLU A 163 12.97 -0.80 6.85
N GLU A 164 12.68 -1.84 6.05
CA GLU A 164 11.65 -1.85 5.00
C GLU A 164 10.22 -1.59 5.50
N ASN A 165 9.95 -1.76 6.80
CA ASN A 165 8.61 -1.60 7.38
C ASN A 165 8.49 -0.36 8.28
N LEU A 166 9.58 0.41 8.49
CA LEU A 166 9.56 1.57 9.39
C LEU A 166 8.47 2.58 9.00
N GLY A 167 8.34 2.87 7.71
CA GLY A 167 7.32 3.80 7.21
C GLY A 167 5.89 3.33 7.48
N GLN A 168 5.62 2.02 7.47
CA GLN A 168 4.29 1.49 7.79
C GLN A 168 3.94 1.72 9.27
N TYR A 169 4.86 1.38 10.18
CA TYR A 169 4.63 1.55 11.62
C TYR A 169 4.56 3.03 12.00
N LEU A 170 5.41 3.87 11.42
CA LEU A 170 5.34 5.31 11.57
C LEU A 170 3.99 5.84 11.07
N GLY A 171 3.50 5.34 9.93
CA GLY A 171 2.16 5.66 9.40
C GLY A 171 1.03 5.33 10.38
N MET A 172 1.14 4.23 11.14
CA MET A 172 0.17 3.90 12.20
C MET A 172 0.20 4.92 13.35
N VAL A 173 1.39 5.37 13.75
CA VAL A 173 1.54 6.42 14.78
C VAL A 173 0.90 7.72 14.29
N LEU A 174 1.20 8.14 13.06
CA LEU A 174 0.62 9.35 12.46
C LEU A 174 -0.89 9.27 12.34
N HIS A 175 -1.42 8.11 11.93
CA HIS A 175 -2.86 7.89 11.84
C HIS A 175 -3.54 8.10 13.20
N ASN A 176 -2.99 7.54 14.28
CA ASN A 176 -3.55 7.70 15.63
C ASN A 176 -3.45 9.14 16.12
N ARG A 177 -2.34 9.84 15.80
CA ARG A 177 -2.19 11.26 16.10
C ARG A 177 -3.25 12.10 15.38
N LEU A 178 -3.43 11.91 14.07
CA LEU A 178 -4.44 12.62 13.29
C LEU A 178 -5.86 12.31 13.74
N LEU A 179 -6.15 11.06 14.14
CA LEU A 179 -7.42 10.73 14.79
C LEU A 179 -7.64 11.52 16.08
N SER A 180 -6.60 11.69 16.91
CA SER A 180 -6.71 12.44 18.16
C SER A 180 -6.90 13.94 17.94
N LEU A 181 -6.24 14.52 16.95
CA LEU A 181 -6.25 15.98 16.71
C LEU A 181 -7.38 16.42 15.79
N LEU A 182 -7.64 15.65 14.75
CA LEU A 182 -8.58 15.99 13.68
C LEU A 182 -9.85 15.12 13.73
N GLY A 183 -9.92 14.10 14.59
CA GLY A 183 -11.02 13.15 14.57
C GLY A 183 -10.98 12.20 13.37
N PRO A 184 -12.03 11.38 13.18
CA PRO A 184 -12.14 10.47 12.06
C PRO A 184 -12.03 11.19 10.70
N PRO A 185 -11.38 10.58 9.68
CA PRO A 185 -11.36 11.12 8.33
C PRO A 185 -12.74 10.93 7.69
N GLU A 186 -13.70 11.80 8.03
CA GLU A 186 -15.00 11.80 7.38
C GLU A 186 -14.82 12.07 5.89
N ALA A 187 -15.47 11.26 5.05
CA ALA A 187 -15.48 11.52 3.62
C ALA A 187 -16.11 12.89 3.40
N LEU A 188 -15.44 13.80 2.68
CA LEU A 188 -16.06 15.00 2.16
C LEU A 188 -17.33 14.55 1.43
N SER A 189 -18.49 14.91 1.97
CA SER A 189 -19.78 14.50 1.41
C SER A 189 -19.85 15.05 -0.01
N ALA A 190 -19.60 14.21 -0.99
CA ALA A 190 -19.90 14.54 -2.38
C ALA A 190 -21.41 14.77 -2.42
N GLU A 191 -21.84 16.01 -2.62
CA GLU A 191 -23.25 16.31 -2.85
C GLU A 191 -23.76 15.32 -3.90
N LYS A 192 -24.69 14.45 -3.49
CA LYS A 192 -25.26 13.46 -4.41
C LYS A 192 -25.82 14.25 -5.59
N PRO A 193 -25.41 13.98 -6.84
CA PRO A 193 -25.90 14.73 -7.97
C PRO A 193 -27.43 14.63 -7.98
N LYS A 194 -28.10 15.80 -7.96
CA LYS A 194 -29.57 15.89 -8.06
C LYS A 194 -29.97 15.10 -9.31
N ARG A 195 -30.65 13.96 -9.11
CA ARG A 195 -31.15 13.15 -10.21
C ARG A 195 -31.99 14.05 -11.11
N LYS A 196 -31.57 14.24 -12.36
CA LYS A 196 -32.36 14.97 -13.35
C LYS A 196 -33.75 14.30 -13.44
N PRO A 197 -34.85 15.05 -13.46
CA PRO A 197 -36.18 14.47 -13.58
C PRO A 197 -36.25 13.63 -14.85
N ALA A 198 -36.88 12.46 -14.76
CA ALA A 198 -36.99 11.53 -15.87
C ALA A 198 -37.65 12.22 -17.07
N ARG A 199 -37.03 12.10 -18.25
CA ARG A 199 -37.59 12.61 -19.50
C ARG A 199 -38.90 11.86 -19.75
N PRO A 200 -40.05 12.54 -19.96
CA PRO A 200 -41.30 11.84 -20.20
C PRO A 200 -41.19 11.02 -21.49
N LEU A 201 -41.58 9.74 -21.41
CA LEU A 201 -41.68 8.85 -22.55
C LEU A 201 -42.62 9.49 -23.58
N ARG A 202 -42.10 9.85 -24.75
CA ARG A 202 -42.91 10.26 -25.90
C ARG A 202 -43.83 9.09 -26.24
N ARG A 203 -45.14 9.25 -26.05
CA ARG A 203 -46.14 8.34 -26.63
C ARG A 203 -45.99 8.39 -28.15
N ALA A 204 -45.80 7.23 -28.76
CA ALA A 204 -45.86 7.08 -30.21
C ALA A 204 -47.30 7.40 -30.66
N ALA A 205 -47.41 8.19 -31.72
CA ALA A 205 -48.63 8.41 -32.49
C ALA A 205 -48.63 7.45 -33.69
#